data_AF-A0A450X5Y8-F1
#
_entry.id   AF-A0A450X5Y8-F1
#
_cell.length_a   1.000
_cell.length_b   1.000
_cell.length_c   1.000
_cell.angle_alpha   90.00
_cell.angle_beta   90.00
_cell.angle_gamma   90.00
#
_symmetry.space_group_name_H-M   'P 1'
#
loop_
_entity.id
_entity.type
_entity.pdbx_description
1 polymer ?
#
loop_
_entity_poly.entity_id
_entity_poly.type
_entity_poly.pdbx_seq_one_letter_code
_entity_poly.pdbx_strand_id
1 'polypeptide(L)'
;MHVSVALIFARYGIVEGILVGDDSDRQRAKQTKRIFGAYKVFDKKTGGYFNGQTVILLLLVTSKVCIPVGFRFYRPDPVMTAWKKEDEKLKKQGVGKSDRPPKPELNSKYLGKTQLMSDLVQEFQYYHPQIVIKA
;
A
#
# COMPACT_ATOMS: atom_id res chain seq x y z
N MET A 1 14.57 9.26 4.70
CA MET A 1 13.37 9.76 5.40
C MET A 1 13.61 9.86 6.90
N HIS A 2 14.08 8.79 7.55
CA HIS A 2 14.26 8.70 9.02
C HIS A 2 15.08 9.82 9.67
N VAL A 3 16.21 10.23 9.08
CA VAL A 3 17.02 11.33 9.63
C VAL A 3 16.23 12.64 9.72
N SER A 4 15.49 12.99 8.66
CA SER A 4 14.67 14.20 8.63
C SER A 4 13.54 14.16 9.66
N VAL A 5 12.91 13.00 9.83
CA VAL A 5 11.86 12.78 10.83
C VAL A 5 12.41 12.91 12.25
N ALA A 6 13.58 12.32 12.53
CA ALA A 6 14.25 12.44 13.83
C ALA A 6 14.57 13.90 14.20
N LEU A 7 15.00 14.71 13.22
CA LEU A 7 15.23 16.14 13.44
C LEU A 7 13.96 16.90 13.81
N ILE A 8 12.82 16.54 13.19
CA ILE A 8 11.52 17.12 13.55
C ILE A 8 11.16 16.73 14.98
N PHE A 9 11.35 15.46 15.36
CA PHE A 9 11.06 15.02 16.72
C PHE A 9 11.88 15.78 17.76
N ALA A 10 13.19 15.91 17.54
CA ALA A 10 14.08 16.66 18.41
C ALA A 10 13.68 18.14 18.49
N ARG A 11 13.40 18.79 17.35
CA ARG A 11 13.06 20.21 17.29
C ARG A 11 11.76 20.56 18.01
N TYR A 12 10.77 19.68 17.96
CA TYR A 12 9.44 19.92 18.53
C TYR A 12 9.20 19.23 19.88
N GLY A 13 10.22 18.52 20.40
CA GLY A 13 10.12 17.76 21.66
C GLY A 13 9.06 16.67 21.59
N ILE A 14 8.95 15.98 20.45
CA ILE A 14 8.00 14.88 20.27
C ILE A 14 8.62 13.62 20.86
N VAL A 15 7.96 13.06 21.86
CA VAL A 15 8.39 11.84 22.57
C VAL A 15 7.36 10.71 22.49
N GLU A 16 6.16 11.01 21.99
CA GLU A 16 5.05 10.06 21.96
C GLU A 16 4.04 10.40 20.86
N GLY A 17 3.25 9.41 20.45
CA GLY A 17 2.13 9.59 19.53
C GLY A 17 1.42 8.29 19.20
N ILE A 18 0.43 8.38 18.32
CA ILE A 18 -0.33 7.23 17.80
C ILE A 18 0.06 7.06 16.33
N LEU A 19 0.37 5.83 15.93
CA LEU A 19 0.61 5.50 14.53
C LEU A 19 -0.71 5.25 13.80
N VAL A 20 -0.93 5.97 12.71
CA VAL A 20 -2.12 5.85 11.87
C VAL A 20 -1.72 5.53 10.45
N GLY A 21 -2.30 4.48 9.89
CA GLY A 21 -2.10 4.07 8.51
C GLY A 21 -3.15 4.65 7.57
N ASP A 22 -2.72 5.18 6.42
CA ASP A 22 -3.59 5.55 5.30
C ASP A 22 -3.23 4.71 4.07
N ASP A 23 -4.19 4.00 3.51
CA ASP A 23 -4.04 3.19 2.30
C ASP A 23 -5.01 3.61 1.18
N SER A 24 -5.46 4.86 1.25
CA SER A 24 -6.44 5.45 0.33
C SER A 24 -5.97 5.42 -1.13
N ASP A 25 -6.86 4.96 -2.01
CA ASP A 25 -6.66 5.00 -3.44
C ASP A 25 -6.88 6.42 -3.98
N ARG A 26 -5.90 6.93 -4.73
CA ARG A 26 -5.97 8.25 -5.37
C ARG A 26 -6.17 8.10 -6.86
N GLN A 27 -7.26 8.69 -7.38
CA GLN A 27 -7.54 8.69 -8.81
C GLN A 27 -6.44 9.44 -9.59
N ARG A 28 -6.14 8.94 -10.78
CA ARG A 28 -5.19 9.49 -11.74
C ARG A 28 -5.87 9.64 -13.11
N ALA A 29 -5.17 10.31 -14.03
CA ALA A 29 -5.60 10.39 -15.41
C ALA A 29 -5.80 9.00 -16.02
N LYS A 30 -6.70 8.89 -17.01
CA LYS A 30 -7.00 7.62 -17.70
C LYS A 30 -5.74 6.92 -18.22
N GLN A 31 -4.79 7.72 -18.72
CA GLN A 31 -3.46 7.27 -19.12
C GLN A 31 -2.39 7.92 -18.24
N THR A 32 -1.64 7.10 -17.52
CA THR A 32 -0.59 7.56 -16.61
C THR A 32 0.66 6.72 -16.85
N LYS A 33 1.62 7.26 -17.59
CA LYS A 33 2.86 6.55 -17.95
C LYS A 33 4.05 6.90 -17.03
N ARG A 34 4.01 8.08 -16.40
CA ARG A 34 5.14 8.64 -15.65
C ARG A 34 5.00 8.56 -14.13
N ILE A 35 3.81 8.28 -13.61
CA ILE A 35 3.60 8.13 -12.17
C ILE A 35 3.81 6.66 -11.80
N PHE A 36 4.77 6.42 -10.92
CA PHE A 36 5.13 5.09 -10.48
C PHE A 36 3.96 4.38 -9.77
N GLY A 37 3.68 3.14 -10.15
CA GLY A 37 2.70 2.31 -9.46
C GLY A 37 1.24 2.71 -9.65
N ALA A 38 0.92 3.38 -10.76
CA ALA A 38 -0.47 3.47 -11.20
C ALA A 38 -0.98 2.09 -11.66
N TYR A 39 -2.23 1.76 -11.32
CA TYR A 39 -2.89 0.52 -11.73
C TYR A 39 -4.42 0.69 -11.79
N LYS A 40 -5.12 -0.30 -12.35
CA LYS A 40 -6.59 -0.29 -12.39
C LYS A 40 -7.18 -0.63 -11.03
N VAL A 41 -7.93 0.30 -10.45
CA VAL A 41 -8.64 0.13 -9.18
C VAL A 41 -10.12 -0.06 -9.48
N PHE A 42 -10.74 -1.06 -8.86
CA PHE A 42 -12.17 -1.28 -8.94
C PHE A 42 -12.90 -0.26 -8.07
N ASP A 43 -13.82 0.49 -8.65
CA ASP A 43 -14.67 1.42 -7.93
C ASP A 43 -16.00 0.76 -7.58
N LYS A 44 -16.18 0.46 -6.31
CA LYS A 44 -17.39 -0.17 -5.78
C LYS A 44 -18.64 0.70 -5.97
N LYS A 45 -18.51 2.03 -6.03
CA LYS A 45 -19.66 2.93 -6.17
C LYS A 45 -20.25 2.88 -7.58
N THR A 46 -19.38 2.81 -8.59
CA THR A 46 -19.80 2.80 -10.00
C THR A 46 -19.88 1.40 -10.60
N GLY A 47 -19.31 0.39 -9.93
CA GLY A 47 -19.10 -0.95 -10.50
C GLY A 47 -18.05 -0.97 -11.63
N GLY A 48 -17.36 0.15 -11.84
CA GLY A 48 -16.37 0.34 -12.90
C GLY A 48 -14.94 0.24 -12.41
N TYR A 49 -14.02 0.67 -13.26
CA TYR A 49 -12.59 0.78 -12.94
C TYR A 49 -12.07 2.16 -13.28
N PHE A 50 -11.24 2.73 -12.40
CA PHE A 50 -10.44 3.91 -12.70
C PHE A 50 -8.95 3.57 -12.69
N ASN A 51 -8.15 4.44 -13.29
CA ASN A 51 -6.71 4.38 -13.13
C ASN A 51 -6.34 5.10 -11.83
N GLY A 52 -5.83 4.36 -10.85
CA GLY A 52 -5.52 4.87 -9.52
C GLY A 52 -4.08 4.61 -9.13
N GLN A 53 -3.71 5.11 -7.97
CA GLN A 53 -2.45 4.83 -7.31
C GLN A 53 -2.72 4.75 -5.82
N THR A 54 -2.17 3.74 -5.16
CA THR A 54 -2.22 3.61 -3.71
C THR A 54 -0.87 3.96 -3.14
N VAL A 55 -0.81 5.02 -2.34
CA VAL A 55 0.34 5.30 -1.49
C VAL A 55 -0.06 4.90 -0.09
N ILE A 56 0.66 3.92 0.46
CA ILE A 56 0.53 3.51 1.85
C ILE A 56 1.33 4.53 2.66
N LEU A 57 0.66 5.34 3.47
CA LEU A 57 1.27 6.32 4.37
C LEU A 57 1.19 5.82 5.80
N LEU A 58 2.29 5.95 6.54
CA LEU A 58 2.30 5.84 7.99
C LEU A 58 2.46 7.25 8.58
N LEU A 59 1.50 7.66 9.40
CA LEU A 59 1.45 8.95 10.06
C LEU A 59 1.70 8.76 11.56
N LEU A 60 2.53 9.61 12.15
CA LEU A 60 2.59 9.80 13.60
C LEU A 60 1.69 10.97 13.97
N VAL A 61 0.61 10.67 14.67
CA VAL A 61 -0.33 11.66 15.21
C VAL A 61 0.07 11.96 16.64
N THR A 62 0.33 13.24 16.93
CA THR A 62 0.72 13.73 18.26
C THR A 62 -0.28 14.78 18.73
N SER A 63 -0.13 15.27 19.96
CA SER A 63 -0.96 16.37 20.48
C SER A 63 -0.76 17.71 19.76
N LYS A 64 0.35 17.87 19.02
CA LYS A 64 0.70 19.15 18.36
C LYS A 64 0.58 19.08 16.84
N VAL A 65 1.02 17.96 16.25
CA VAL A 65 1.19 17.82 14.79
C VAL A 65 0.94 16.38 14.33
N CYS A 66 0.55 16.24 13.06
CA CYS A 66 0.52 14.96 12.35
C CYS A 66 1.66 14.96 11.31
N ILE A 67 2.55 13.97 11.38
CA ILE A 67 3.74 13.91 10.51
C ILE A 67 3.75 12.59 9.74
N PRO A 68 3.98 12.60 8.41
CA PRO A 68 4.29 11.36 7.69
C PRO A 68 5.67 10.84 8.11
N VAL A 69 5.67 9.63 8.65
CA VAL A 69 6.88 8.95 9.15
C VAL A 69 7.30 7.76 8.29
N GLY A 70 6.48 7.37 7.32
CA GLY A 70 6.84 6.38 6.32
C GLY A 70 5.88 6.37 5.15
N PHE A 71 6.33 5.86 4.00
CA PHE A 71 5.44 5.55 2.90
C PHE A 71 5.94 4.38 2.04
N ARG A 72 5.00 3.74 1.32
CA ARG A 72 5.25 2.74 0.26
C ARG A 72 4.24 2.91 -0.87
N PHE A 73 4.59 2.41 -2.06
CA PHE A 73 3.62 2.30 -3.16
C PHE A 73 3.11 0.86 -3.24
N TYR A 74 1.80 0.68 -3.09
CA TYR A 74 1.20 -0.62 -3.38
C TYR A 74 1.00 -0.78 -4.89
N ARG A 75 1.31 -1.98 -5.39
CA ARG A 75 1.08 -2.37 -6.78
C ARG A 75 0.66 -3.84 -6.81
N PRO A 76 -0.37 -4.20 -7.61
CA PRO A 76 -0.70 -5.61 -7.78
C PRO A 76 0.40 -6.32 -8.56
N ASP A 77 0.64 -7.59 -8.23
CA ASP A 77 1.54 -8.44 -9.01
C ASP A 77 1.01 -8.60 -10.44
N PRO A 78 1.78 -8.21 -11.48
CA PRO A 78 1.34 -8.30 -12.86
C PRO A 78 1.05 -9.74 -13.31
N VAL A 79 1.82 -10.73 -12.82
CA VAL A 79 1.65 -12.14 -13.17
C VAL A 79 0.36 -12.67 -12.54
N MET A 80 0.17 -12.43 -11.26
CA MET A 80 -1.07 -12.78 -10.55
C MET A 80 -2.29 -12.10 -11.17
N THR A 81 -2.15 -10.85 -11.61
CA THR A 81 -3.24 -10.09 -12.25
C THR A 81 -3.60 -10.67 -13.61
N ALA A 82 -2.60 -11.01 -14.43
CA ALA A 82 -2.82 -11.65 -15.72
C ALA A 82 -3.50 -13.01 -15.56
N TRP A 83 -3.01 -13.83 -14.61
CA TRP A 83 -3.61 -15.11 -14.28
C TRP A 83 -5.07 -14.98 -13.85
N LYS A 84 -5.39 -14.06 -12.94
CA LYS A 84 -6.79 -13.82 -12.50
C LYS A 84 -7.70 -13.46 -13.68
N LYS A 85 -7.22 -12.65 -14.64
CA LYS A 85 -8.01 -12.29 -15.83
C LYS A 85 -8.32 -13.49 -16.70
N GLU A 86 -7.33 -14.35 -16.96
CA GLU A 86 -7.54 -15.54 -17.78
C GLU A 86 -8.38 -16.59 -17.05
N ASP A 87 -8.16 -16.81 -15.75
CA ASP A 87 -8.95 -17.72 -14.93
C ASP A 87 -10.43 -17.32 -14.92
N GLU A 88 -10.74 -16.03 -14.77
CA GLU A 88 -12.12 -15.51 -14.84
C GLU A 88 -12.73 -15.65 -16.23
N LYS A 89 -11.95 -15.50 -17.31
CA LYS A 89 -12.40 -15.72 -18.68
C LYS A 89 -12.73 -17.20 -18.92
N LEU A 90 -11.88 -18.12 -18.49
CA LEU A 90 -12.09 -19.57 -18.63
C LEU A 90 -13.27 -20.07 -17.78
N LYS A 91 -13.46 -19.53 -16.57
CA LYS A 91 -14.67 -19.78 -15.76
C LYS A 91 -15.94 -19.40 -16.51
N LYS A 92 -15.97 -18.24 -17.16
CA LYS A 92 -17.12 -17.78 -17.96
C LYS A 92 -17.38 -18.66 -19.18
N GLN A 93 -16.36 -19.35 -19.69
CA GLN A 93 -16.48 -20.32 -20.78
C GLN A 93 -16.87 -21.73 -20.29
N GLY A 94 -17.05 -21.93 -18.98
CA GLY A 94 -17.42 -23.23 -18.40
C GLY A 94 -16.25 -24.21 -18.26
N VAL A 95 -15.00 -23.75 -18.40
CA VAL A 95 -13.82 -24.61 -18.32
C VAL A 95 -13.62 -25.11 -16.88
N GLY A 96 -13.45 -26.43 -16.73
CA GLY A 96 -13.22 -27.11 -15.47
C GLY A 96 -12.00 -26.58 -14.70
N LYS A 97 -11.96 -26.75 -13.38
CA LYS A 97 -10.83 -26.27 -12.56
C LYS A 97 -9.50 -26.96 -12.90
N SER A 98 -9.54 -28.24 -13.27
CA SER A 98 -8.38 -29.03 -13.68
C SER A 98 -7.69 -28.49 -14.93
N ASP A 99 -8.49 -27.92 -15.85
CA ASP A 99 -8.02 -27.52 -17.18
C ASP A 99 -7.68 -26.03 -17.24
N ARG A 100 -7.82 -25.32 -16.11
CA ARG A 100 -7.45 -23.91 -15.98
C ARG A 100 -5.98 -23.77 -15.53
N PRO A 101 -5.28 -22.71 -15.96
CA PRO A 101 -3.91 -22.47 -15.55
C PRO A 101 -3.74 -22.50 -14.02
N PRO A 102 -2.69 -23.16 -13.49
CA PRO A 102 -2.45 -23.18 -12.06
C PRO A 102 -2.18 -21.77 -11.53
N LYS A 103 -2.54 -21.53 -10.27
CA LYS A 103 -2.30 -20.25 -9.61
C LYS A 103 -0.79 -20.01 -9.49
N PRO A 104 -0.27 -18.83 -9.90
CA PRO A 104 1.12 -18.48 -9.73
C PRO A 104 1.52 -18.43 -8.25
N GLU A 105 2.80 -18.68 -7.99
CA GLU A 105 3.40 -18.48 -6.67
C GLU A 105 3.37 -17.01 -6.26
N LEU A 106 3.40 -16.78 -4.95
CA LEU A 106 3.43 -15.42 -4.40
C LEU A 106 4.80 -14.78 -4.65
N ASN A 107 4.80 -13.60 -5.27
CA ASN A 107 6.00 -12.83 -5.50
C ASN A 107 6.26 -11.85 -4.34
N SER A 108 7.37 -12.05 -3.62
CA SER A 108 7.78 -11.19 -2.50
C SER A 108 8.02 -9.72 -2.88
N LYS A 109 8.20 -9.41 -4.18
CA LYS A 109 8.32 -8.03 -4.68
C LYS A 109 6.99 -7.26 -4.71
N TYR A 110 5.86 -7.96 -4.55
CA TYR A 110 4.51 -7.39 -4.63
C TYR A 110 3.69 -7.74 -3.39
N LEU A 111 4.06 -7.09 -2.29
CA LEU A 111 3.39 -7.27 -1.00
C LEU A 111 1.98 -6.69 -0.98
N GLY A 112 1.12 -7.27 -0.14
CA GLY A 112 -0.21 -6.75 0.13
C GLY A 112 -0.17 -5.42 0.90
N LYS A 113 -1.25 -4.64 0.85
CA LYS A 113 -1.35 -3.35 1.56
C LYS A 113 -1.05 -3.47 3.06
N THR A 114 -1.60 -4.50 3.73
CA THR A 114 -1.37 -4.76 5.17
C THR A 114 0.07 -5.13 5.49
N GLN A 115 0.72 -5.91 4.62
CA GLN A 115 2.14 -6.26 4.79
C GLN A 115 3.01 -5.01 4.65
N LEU A 116 2.77 -4.19 3.62
CA LEU A 116 3.46 -2.91 3.45
C LEU A 116 3.27 -1.99 4.66
N MET A 117 2.08 -1.95 5.25
CA MET A 117 1.83 -1.19 6.48
C MET A 117 2.61 -1.75 7.67
N SER A 118 2.62 -3.07 7.83
CA SER A 118 3.39 -3.73 8.90
C SER A 118 4.89 -3.47 8.77
N ASP A 119 5.43 -3.55 7.56
CA ASP A 119 6.82 -3.22 7.27
C ASP A 119 7.15 -1.77 7.66
N LEU A 120 6.24 -0.83 7.37
CA LEU A 120 6.42 0.57 7.77
C LEU A 120 6.42 0.75 9.29
N VAL A 121 5.57 0.03 10.02
CA VAL A 121 5.53 0.09 11.49
C VAL A 121 6.81 -0.49 12.08
N GLN A 122 7.28 -1.64 11.59
CA GLN A 122 8.53 -2.26 12.02
C GLN A 122 9.73 -1.35 11.72
N GLU A 123 9.77 -0.76 10.52
CA GLU A 123 10.79 0.20 10.12
C GLU A 123 10.79 1.42 11.07
N PHE A 124 9.61 1.97 11.37
CA PHE A 124 9.49 3.10 12.31
C PHE A 124 10.04 2.75 13.69
N GLN A 125 9.65 1.60 14.25
CA GLN A 125 10.11 1.17 15.58
C GLN A 125 11.62 0.95 15.62
N TYR A 126 12.20 0.42 14.54
CA TYR A 126 13.64 0.21 14.42
C TYR A 126 14.43 1.53 14.40
N TYR A 127 13.97 2.53 13.63
CA TYR A 127 14.69 3.80 13.48
C TYR A 127 14.34 4.84 14.56
N HIS A 128 13.20 4.71 15.23
CA HIS A 128 12.71 5.65 16.22
C HIS A 128 12.30 4.98 17.55
N PRO A 129 13.17 4.15 18.16
CA PRO A 129 12.84 3.43 19.39
C PRO A 129 12.57 4.34 20.58
N GLN A 130 13.01 5.60 20.53
CA GLN A 130 12.79 6.61 21.56
C GLN A 130 11.36 7.18 21.58
N ILE A 131 10.55 6.94 20.54
CA ILE A 131 9.19 7.47 20.46
C ILE A 131 8.21 6.44 21.02
N VAL A 132 7.48 6.83 22.07
CA VAL A 132 6.47 5.98 22.71
C VAL A 132 5.22 5.93 21.83
N ILE A 133 4.86 4.73 21.37
CA ILE A 133 3.61 4.51 20.63
C ILE A 133 2.47 4.22 21.61
N LYS A 134 1.43 5.04 21.53
CA LYS A 134 0.19 4.88 22.29
C LYS A 134 -0.79 4.01 21.51
N ALA A 135 -1.58 3.23 22.26
CA ALA A 135 -2.69 2.43 21.76
C ALA A 135 -3.95 3.28 21.55
#